data_AF-A0A2R6S5F6-F1
#
_entry.id   AF-A0A2R6S5F6-F1
#
_cell.length_a   1.000
_cell.length_b   1.000
_cell.length_c   1.000
_cell.angle_alpha   90.00
_cell.angle_beta   90.00
_cell.angle_gamma   90.00
#
_symmetry.space_group_name_H-M   'P 1'
#
loop_
_entity.id
_entity.type
_entity.pdbx_description
1 polymer ?
#
loop_
_entity_poly.entity_id
_entity_poly.type
_entity_poly.pdbx_seq_one_letter_code
_entity_poly.pdbx_strand_id
1 'polypeptide(L)'
;MGFTHDNNIPPVIAALGLLNSSQEPGVFPLSPTTPDPRRTFRASHLVNFLGHIALERLSCEAPLAQSVQHIIGQLAPVPGNGVHARKFVRIRVNNAPVPIPSCTSGPGASCPLADFSHHVNGQLAARAGDFVERCGLTSVVGAPDVVDFYVDPESKLANTTQLLLVIDVPGGPST
;
A
#
# COMPACT_ATOMS: atom_id res chain seq x y z
N MET A 1 -11.35 4.11 2.42
CA MET A 1 -10.13 4.94 2.27
C MET A 1 -9.57 5.16 3.66
N GLY A 2 -8.26 5.00 3.87
CA GLY A 2 -7.61 5.23 5.16
C GLY A 2 -6.68 6.44 5.08
N PHE A 3 -6.58 7.18 6.19
CA PHE A 3 -5.67 8.32 6.34
C PHE A 3 -4.73 8.03 7.50
N THR A 4 -3.46 8.36 7.34
CA THR A 4 -2.41 8.02 8.29
C THR A 4 -1.21 8.95 8.11
N HIS A 5 -0.18 8.80 8.93
CA HIS A 5 1.03 9.62 8.85
C HIS A 5 2.05 9.02 7.88
N ASP A 6 2.99 9.85 7.47
CA ASP A 6 4.10 9.45 6.60
C ASP A 6 4.89 8.27 7.17
N ASN A 7 5.10 8.19 8.49
CA ASN A 7 5.78 7.08 9.15
C ASN A 7 5.01 5.74 9.08
N ASN A 8 3.71 5.75 8.75
CA ASN A 8 2.88 4.55 8.66
C ASN A 8 2.87 3.93 7.25
N ILE A 9 3.22 4.69 6.21
CA ILE A 9 3.20 4.21 4.81
C ILE A 9 4.40 3.31 4.46
N PRO A 10 5.67 3.65 4.80
CA PRO A 10 6.83 2.82 4.48
C PRO A 10 6.77 1.40 5.04
N PRO A 11 6.30 1.14 6.28
CA PRO A 11 6.09 -0.22 6.76
C PRO A 11 5.13 -1.04 5.89
N VAL A 12 4.06 -0.44 5.36
CA VAL A 12 3.12 -1.12 4.45
C VAL A 12 3.79 -1.48 3.13
N ILE A 13 4.57 -0.56 2.55
CA ILE A 13 5.36 -0.82 1.32
C ILE A 13 6.37 -1.95 1.55
N ALA A 14 7.07 -1.94 2.68
CA ALA A 14 8.04 -2.96 3.05
C ALA A 14 7.38 -4.33 3.27
N ALA A 15 6.23 -4.37 3.96
CA ALA A 15 5.45 -5.59 4.19
C ALA A 15 4.92 -6.20 2.89
N LEU A 16 4.58 -5.36 1.91
CA LEU A 16 4.21 -5.79 0.54
C LEU A 16 5.42 -6.21 -0.31
N GLY A 17 6.64 -6.14 0.23
CA GLY A 17 7.88 -6.49 -0.48
C GLY A 17 8.25 -5.52 -1.60
N LEU A 18 7.64 -4.34 -1.64
CA LEU A 18 7.84 -3.35 -2.70
C LEU A 18 9.07 -2.47 -2.41
N LEU A 19 9.66 -1.92 -3.47
CA LEU A 19 10.84 -1.04 -3.39
C LEU A 19 12.01 -1.63 -2.58
N ASN A 20 12.15 -2.95 -2.59
CA ASN A 20 13.16 -3.68 -1.83
C ASN A 20 14.56 -3.55 -2.46
N SER A 21 15.41 -2.69 -1.89
CA SER A 21 16.84 -2.62 -2.25
C SER A 21 17.73 -3.53 -1.39
N SER A 22 17.18 -4.21 -0.38
CA SER A 22 17.94 -4.99 0.60
C SER A 22 18.61 -6.23 0.00
N GLN A 23 18.15 -6.68 -1.17
CA GLN A 23 18.72 -7.81 -1.90
C GLN A 23 19.75 -7.39 -2.95
N GLU A 24 19.97 -6.09 -3.18
CA GLU A 24 20.84 -5.57 -4.22
C GLU A 24 22.29 -5.39 -3.71
N PRO A 25 23.27 -6.20 -4.18
CA PRO A 25 24.65 -6.12 -3.72
C PRO A 25 25.27 -4.75 -4.02
N GLY A 26 25.90 -4.16 -3.00
CA GLY A 26 26.53 -2.84 -3.07
C GLY A 26 25.56 -1.66 -3.04
N VAL A 27 24.24 -1.89 -3.04
CA VAL A 27 23.23 -0.85 -2.74
C VAL A 27 22.87 -0.89 -1.26
N PHE A 28 22.72 -2.09 -0.69
CA PHE A 28 22.49 -2.29 0.73
C PHE A 28 23.78 -2.74 1.46
N PRO A 29 24.06 -2.24 2.68
CA PRO A 29 23.33 -1.20 3.41
C PRO A 29 23.42 0.17 2.72
N LEU A 30 22.37 0.99 2.84
CA LEU A 30 22.35 2.33 2.26
C LEU A 30 23.43 3.20 2.91
N SER A 31 24.23 3.89 2.11
CA SER A 31 25.25 4.82 2.62
C SER A 31 24.59 6.08 3.21
N PRO A 32 25.01 6.52 4.41
CA PRO A 32 24.48 7.73 5.05
C PRO A 32 24.99 9.03 4.40
N THR A 33 26.06 8.96 3.59
CA THR A 33 26.72 10.14 3.00
C THR A 33 26.65 10.18 1.48
N THR A 34 26.47 9.03 0.83
CA THR A 34 26.51 8.93 -0.64
C THR A 34 25.35 8.08 -1.14
N PRO A 35 24.24 8.70 -1.56
CA PRO A 35 23.07 7.96 -2.03
C PRO A 35 23.38 7.18 -3.31
N ASP A 36 23.28 5.84 -3.27
CA ASP A 36 23.39 5.02 -4.49
C ASP A 36 22.20 5.31 -5.42
N PRO A 37 22.43 5.63 -6.71
CA PRO A 37 21.36 5.91 -7.67
C PRO A 37 20.47 4.68 -7.97
N ARG A 38 20.97 3.46 -7.79
CA ARG A 38 20.23 2.20 -8.03
C ARG A 38 19.21 1.87 -6.94
N ARG A 39 19.22 2.59 -5.81
CA ARG A 39 18.22 2.38 -4.74
C ARG A 39 16.80 2.60 -5.27
N THR A 40 15.93 1.67 -4.95
CA THR A 40 14.50 1.69 -5.31
C THR A 40 13.66 2.46 -4.30
N PHE A 41 14.07 2.48 -3.02
CA PHE A 41 13.39 3.27 -1.99
C PHE A 41 13.88 4.72 -1.97
N ARG A 42 12.95 5.66 -2.17
CA ARG A 42 13.18 7.11 -2.10
C ARG A 42 12.00 7.76 -1.40
N ALA A 43 12.22 8.33 -0.20
CA ALA A 43 11.15 8.91 0.61
C ALA A 43 10.35 9.97 -0.16
N SER A 44 11.00 10.83 -0.95
CA SER A 44 10.34 11.86 -1.77
C SER A 44 9.40 11.31 -2.84
N HIS A 45 9.53 10.03 -3.22
CA HIS A 45 8.64 9.38 -4.19
C HIS A 45 7.50 8.62 -3.52
N LEU A 46 7.51 8.48 -2.18
CA LEU A 46 6.52 7.71 -1.42
C LEU A 46 5.72 8.60 -0.46
N VAL A 47 6.41 9.33 0.42
CA VAL A 47 5.86 10.12 1.53
C VAL A 47 6.05 11.62 1.33
N ASN A 48 5.77 12.11 0.13
CA ASN A 48 5.59 13.54 -0.09
C ASN A 48 4.32 14.05 0.60
N PHE A 49 4.13 15.37 0.68
CA PHE A 49 2.86 15.92 1.17
C PHE A 49 1.70 15.45 0.28
N LEU A 50 0.63 14.93 0.91
CA LEU A 50 -0.50 14.24 0.26
C LEU A 50 -0.10 12.97 -0.51
N GLY A 51 1.05 12.40 -0.14
CA GLY A 51 1.51 11.12 -0.65
C GLY A 51 0.53 10.01 -0.30
N HIS A 52 0.32 9.09 -1.24
CA HIS A 52 -0.64 8.01 -1.07
C HIS A 52 -0.22 6.75 -1.83
N ILE A 53 -0.73 5.63 -1.32
CA ILE A 53 -0.66 4.32 -1.97
C ILE A 53 -2.07 3.87 -2.31
N ALA A 54 -2.25 3.28 -3.49
CA ALA A 54 -3.53 2.76 -3.93
C ALA A 54 -3.37 1.30 -4.39
N LEU A 55 -4.19 0.41 -3.83
CA LEU A 55 -4.36 -0.95 -4.32
C LEU A 55 -5.63 -0.96 -5.18
N GLU A 56 -5.45 -1.13 -6.48
CA GLU A 56 -6.53 -1.14 -7.46
C GLU A 56 -6.90 -2.59 -7.78
N ARG A 57 -8.17 -2.96 -7.59
CA ARG A 57 -8.72 -4.21 -8.10
C ARG A 57 -9.27 -4.00 -9.50
N LEU A 58 -8.60 -4.56 -10.48
CA LEU A 58 -8.99 -4.50 -11.89
C LEU A 58 -9.85 -5.71 -12.25
N SER A 59 -10.82 -5.50 -13.14
CA SER A 59 -11.57 -6.56 -13.81
C SER A 59 -11.19 -6.51 -15.28
N CYS A 60 -10.72 -7.61 -15.86
CA CYS A 60 -10.22 -7.61 -17.23
C CYS A 60 -10.69 -8.87 -17.97
N GLU A 61 -11.13 -8.68 -19.21
CA GLU A 61 -11.62 -9.73 -20.09
C GLU A 61 -10.93 -9.60 -21.45
N ALA A 62 -10.68 -10.73 -22.11
CA ALA A 62 -10.05 -10.75 -23.42
C ALA A 62 -11.09 -10.46 -24.53
N PRO A 63 -10.69 -9.87 -25.67
CA PRO A 63 -9.33 -9.43 -26.00
C PRO A 63 -8.97 -8.10 -25.32
N LEU A 64 -7.73 -7.98 -24.87
CA LEU A 64 -7.21 -6.74 -24.27
C LEU A 64 -6.64 -5.85 -25.36
N ALA A 65 -7.02 -4.57 -25.37
CA ALA A 65 -6.37 -3.58 -26.21
C ALA A 65 -4.90 -3.42 -25.79
N GLN A 66 -3.98 -3.46 -26.75
CA GLN A 66 -2.54 -3.27 -26.51
C GLN A 66 -2.21 -1.86 -25.99
N SER A 67 -3.09 -0.89 -26.25
CA SER A 67 -3.01 0.48 -25.75
C SER A 67 -4.41 1.00 -25.44
N VAL A 68 -4.58 1.70 -24.31
CA VAL A 68 -5.80 2.43 -23.99
C VAL A 68 -5.54 3.90 -24.29
N GLN A 69 -6.23 4.46 -25.28
CA GLN A 69 -6.27 5.91 -25.48
C GLN A 69 -7.47 6.47 -24.72
N HIS A 70 -7.22 7.39 -23.79
CA HIS A 70 -8.29 8.16 -23.16
C HIS A 70 -8.77 9.21 -24.17
N ILE A 71 -9.92 8.95 -24.79
CA ILE A 71 -10.59 9.90 -25.70
C ILE A 71 -11.71 10.58 -24.91
N ILE A 72 -11.70 11.92 -24.85
CA ILE A 72 -12.74 12.69 -24.18
C ILE A 72 -14.10 12.38 -24.81
N GLY A 73 -15.09 12.06 -23.96
CA GLY A 73 -16.46 11.75 -24.40
C GLY A 73 -16.68 10.32 -24.89
N GLN A 74 -15.63 9.50 -24.96
CA GLN A 74 -15.74 8.09 -25.33
C GLN A 74 -15.61 7.24 -24.07
N LEU A 75 -16.71 6.59 -23.65
CA LEU A 75 -16.62 5.54 -22.65
C LEU A 75 -15.74 4.43 -23.24
N ALA A 76 -14.53 4.25 -22.69
CA ALA A 76 -13.84 2.99 -22.85
C ALA A 76 -14.79 1.91 -22.30
N PRO A 77 -15.10 0.83 -23.06
CA PRO A 77 -15.92 -0.25 -22.54
C PRO A 77 -15.33 -0.67 -21.20
N VAL A 78 -16.11 -0.58 -20.13
CA VAL A 78 -15.64 -0.88 -18.77
C VAL A 78 -14.99 -2.26 -18.83
N PRO A 79 -13.66 -2.38 -18.64
CA PRO A 79 -13.02 -3.67 -18.72
C PRO A 79 -13.65 -4.61 -17.69
N GLY A 80 -14.08 -5.78 -18.15
CA GLY A 80 -14.41 -6.90 -17.27
C GLY A 80 -15.75 -6.84 -16.52
N ASN A 81 -16.84 -6.42 -17.18
CA ASN A 81 -18.20 -6.72 -16.70
C ASN A 81 -18.79 -8.03 -17.26
N GLY A 82 -18.07 -8.74 -18.14
CA GLY A 82 -18.52 -10.04 -18.64
C GLY A 82 -18.24 -11.19 -17.69
N VAL A 83 -18.91 -12.31 -17.95
CA VAL A 83 -18.90 -13.52 -17.11
C VAL A 83 -17.50 -14.16 -17.04
N HIS A 84 -16.64 -13.88 -18.03
CA HIS A 84 -15.27 -14.41 -18.10
C HIS A 84 -14.21 -13.41 -17.63
N ALA A 85 -14.62 -12.29 -17.05
CA ALA A 85 -13.70 -11.28 -16.54
C ALA A 85 -12.88 -11.82 -15.36
N ARG A 86 -11.56 -11.84 -15.54
CA ARG A 86 -10.61 -12.22 -14.49
C ARG A 86 -10.25 -10.99 -13.64
N LYS A 87 -9.92 -11.22 -12.37
CA LYS A 87 -9.58 -10.16 -11.42
C LYS A 87 -8.07 -10.05 -11.27
N PHE A 88 -7.57 -8.82 -11.24
CA PHE A 88 -6.17 -8.49 -11.07
C PHE A 88 -6.00 -7.40 -10.01
N VAL A 89 -4.81 -7.27 -9.47
CA VAL A 89 -4.41 -6.26 -8.50
C VAL A 89 -3.24 -5.48 -9.07
N ARG A 90 -3.30 -4.16 -8.97
CA ARG A 90 -2.20 -3.25 -9.29
C ARG A 90 -1.97 -2.31 -8.12
N ILE A 91 -0.71 -2.03 -7.83
CA ILE A 91 -0.33 -1.09 -6.79
C ILE A 91 0.16 0.20 -7.46
N ARG A 92 -0.27 1.34 -6.93
CA ARG A 92 0.21 2.66 -7.34
C ARG A 92 0.76 3.40 -6.14
N VAL A 93 1.92 4.02 -6.31
CA VAL A 93 2.53 4.93 -5.34
C VAL A 93 2.57 6.30 -6.00
N ASN A 94 1.86 7.27 -5.42
CA ASN A 94 1.78 8.64 -5.98
C ASN A 94 1.49 8.66 -7.48
N ASN A 95 0.43 7.96 -7.88
CA ASN A 95 0.00 7.76 -9.26
C ASN A 95 0.91 6.91 -10.17
N ALA A 96 2.11 6.53 -9.75
CA ALA A 96 3.00 5.66 -10.53
C ALA A 96 2.66 4.18 -10.27
N PRO A 97 2.37 3.36 -11.30
CA PRO A 97 2.27 1.91 -11.16
C PRO A 97 3.58 1.32 -10.63
N VAL A 98 3.50 0.50 -9.59
CA VAL A 98 4.63 -0.24 -9.02
C VAL A 98 4.32 -1.73 -9.16
N PRO A 99 4.99 -2.45 -10.09
CA PRO A 99 4.79 -3.88 -10.27
C PRO A 99 5.16 -4.66 -9.01
N ILE A 100 4.38 -5.70 -8.71
CA ILE A 100 4.65 -6.60 -7.58
C ILE A 100 5.75 -7.58 -8.03
N PRO A 101 6.89 -7.67 -7.33
CA PRO A 101 7.96 -8.59 -7.70
C PRO A 101 7.43 -10.01 -7.85
N SER A 102 7.79 -10.67 -8.95
CA SER A 102 7.33 -12.04 -9.28
C SER A 102 5.81 -12.21 -9.46
N CYS A 103 5.02 -11.14 -9.53
CA CYS A 103 3.60 -11.20 -9.85
C CYS A 103 3.16 -10.10 -10.83
N THR A 104 3.52 -10.29 -12.11
CA THR A 104 3.29 -9.31 -13.19
C THR A 104 2.66 -9.92 -14.44
N SER A 105 2.07 -11.12 -14.31
CA SER A 105 1.48 -11.89 -15.42
C SER A 105 0.15 -11.33 -15.93
N GLY A 106 -0.43 -10.36 -15.22
CA GLY A 106 -1.67 -9.68 -15.59
C GLY A 106 -1.46 -8.48 -16.52
N PRO A 107 -2.56 -7.93 -17.07
CA PRO A 107 -2.53 -6.80 -17.98
C PRO A 107 -1.85 -5.58 -17.36
N GLY A 108 -0.96 -4.91 -18.10
CA GLY A 108 -0.23 -3.74 -17.60
C GLY A 108 0.66 -4.04 -16.39
N ALA A 109 1.27 -5.24 -16.36
CA ALA A 109 2.10 -5.75 -15.26
C ALA A 109 1.35 -5.83 -13.90
N SER A 110 0.04 -6.06 -13.96
CA SER A 110 -0.76 -6.36 -12.77
C SER A 110 -0.57 -7.81 -12.32
N CYS A 111 -1.01 -8.11 -11.10
CA CYS A 111 -0.93 -9.43 -10.49
C CYS A 111 -2.31 -10.10 -10.50
N PRO A 112 -2.49 -11.34 -10.97
CA PRO A 112 -3.77 -12.05 -10.80
C PRO A 112 -4.19 -12.07 -9.33
N LEU A 113 -5.48 -11.87 -9.04
CA LEU A 113 -5.96 -11.74 -7.66
C LEU A 113 -5.66 -12.97 -6.80
N ALA A 114 -5.74 -14.17 -7.37
CA ALA A 114 -5.41 -15.41 -6.69
C ALA A 114 -3.91 -15.48 -6.31
N ASP A 115 -3.03 -15.13 -7.25
CA ASP A 115 -1.59 -15.09 -7.05
C ASP A 115 -1.21 -14.02 -6.01
N PHE A 116 -1.87 -12.86 -6.06
CA PHE A 116 -1.69 -11.80 -5.07
C PHE A 116 -2.05 -12.29 -3.66
N SER A 117 -3.21 -12.94 -3.51
CA SER A 117 -3.66 -13.51 -2.23
C SER A 117 -2.67 -14.55 -1.72
N HIS A 118 -2.19 -15.45 -2.57
CA HIS A 118 -1.18 -16.44 -2.21
C HIS A 118 0.16 -15.79 -1.83
N HIS A 119 0.56 -14.73 -2.52
CA HIS A 119 1.80 -14.00 -2.22
C HIS A 119 1.75 -13.31 -0.85
N VAL A 120 0.64 -12.61 -0.56
CA VAL A 120 0.41 -11.92 0.72
C VAL A 120 0.28 -12.92 1.87
N ASN A 121 -0.59 -13.91 1.74
CA ASN A 121 -0.88 -14.87 2.81
C ASN A 121 0.20 -15.96 2.97
N GLY A 122 1.07 -16.12 1.98
CA GLY A 122 2.17 -17.07 2.01
C GLY A 122 3.50 -16.41 2.37
N GLN A 123 4.29 -16.06 1.35
CA GLN A 123 5.66 -15.60 1.52
C GLN A 123 5.78 -14.33 2.35
N LEU A 124 4.91 -13.34 2.12
CA LEU A 124 4.96 -12.06 2.84
C LEU A 124 4.51 -12.21 4.29
N ALA A 125 3.39 -12.90 4.54
CA ALA A 125 2.94 -13.20 5.90
C ALA A 125 3.98 -13.99 6.71
N ALA A 126 4.61 -15.01 6.11
CA ALA A 126 5.68 -15.76 6.77
C ALA A 126 6.90 -14.87 7.11
N ARG A 127 7.26 -13.93 6.24
CA ARG A 127 8.31 -12.94 6.51
C ARG A 127 7.90 -11.90 7.55
N ALA A 128 6.63 -11.49 7.57
CA ALA A 128 6.07 -10.48 8.47
C ALA A 128 5.75 -11.02 9.88
N GLY A 129 5.54 -12.33 10.01
CA GLY A 129 5.30 -13.03 11.28
C GLY A 129 4.12 -12.49 12.08
N ASP A 130 4.04 -12.89 13.35
CA ASP A 130 3.02 -12.40 14.26
C ASP A 130 3.33 -10.97 14.74
N PHE A 131 2.34 -10.09 14.68
CA PHE A 131 2.50 -8.69 15.04
C PHE A 131 2.66 -8.50 16.55
N VAL A 132 1.87 -9.19 17.36
CA VAL A 132 1.87 -9.08 18.83
C VAL A 132 3.21 -9.54 19.40
N GLU A 133 3.73 -10.67 18.93
CA GLU A 133 5.02 -11.21 19.32
C GLU A 133 6.17 -10.27 18.90
N ARG A 134 6.23 -9.88 17.61
CA ARG A 134 7.35 -9.06 17.09
C ARG A 134 7.43 -7.68 17.69
N CYS A 135 6.29 -7.09 18.03
CA CYS A 135 6.22 -5.79 18.66
C CYS A 135 6.28 -5.86 20.20
N GLY A 136 6.40 -7.05 20.80
CA GLY A 136 6.48 -7.22 22.26
C GLY A 136 5.21 -6.82 22.99
N LEU A 137 4.04 -7.00 22.35
CA LEU A 137 2.73 -6.61 22.88
C LEU A 137 2.04 -7.72 23.68
N THR A 138 2.73 -8.83 23.98
CA THR A 138 2.17 -9.98 24.68
C THR A 138 1.65 -9.66 26.09
N SER A 139 2.14 -8.59 26.71
CA SER A 139 1.67 -8.10 28.01
C SER A 139 0.54 -7.06 27.92
N VAL A 140 0.17 -6.64 26.71
CA VAL A 140 -0.87 -5.61 26.48
C VAL A 140 -2.21 -6.31 26.32
N VAL A 141 -3.08 -6.14 27.32
CA VAL A 141 -4.43 -6.71 27.30
C VAL A 141 -5.23 -6.10 26.15
N GLY A 142 -5.73 -6.95 25.26
CA GLY A 142 -6.54 -6.53 24.10
C GLY A 142 -5.73 -5.93 22.95
N ALA A 143 -4.42 -6.20 22.85
CA ALA A 143 -3.64 -5.87 21.65
C ALA A 143 -4.24 -6.58 20.43
N PRO A 144 -4.74 -5.84 19.41
CA PRO A 144 -5.34 -6.47 18.24
C PRO A 144 -4.26 -6.98 17.28
N ASP A 145 -4.43 -8.22 16.82
CA ASP A 145 -3.68 -8.85 15.73
C ASP A 145 -4.45 -8.79 14.39
N VAL A 146 -5.68 -8.27 14.41
CA VAL A 146 -6.57 -8.13 13.26
C VAL A 146 -7.00 -6.67 13.09
N VAL A 147 -7.09 -6.24 11.82
CA VAL A 147 -7.66 -4.95 11.44
C VAL A 147 -9.11 -5.15 10.99
N ASP A 148 -10.06 -4.81 11.85
CA ASP A 148 -11.50 -5.03 11.63
C ASP A 148 -12.29 -3.76 11.31
N PHE A 149 -11.76 -2.57 11.61
CA PHE A 149 -12.46 -1.29 11.39
C PHE A 149 -12.79 -0.97 9.93
N TYR A 150 -12.26 -1.73 8.96
CA TYR A 150 -12.65 -1.64 7.55
C TYR A 150 -13.97 -2.37 7.23
N VAL A 151 -14.36 -3.33 8.07
CA VAL A 151 -15.57 -4.14 7.90
C VAL A 151 -16.57 -3.96 9.05
N ASP A 152 -16.11 -3.48 10.20
CA ASP A 152 -16.93 -3.13 11.36
C ASP A 152 -16.66 -1.68 11.80
N PRO A 153 -17.54 -0.71 11.45
CA PRO A 153 -17.36 0.68 11.85
C PRO A 153 -17.51 0.91 13.37
N GLU A 154 -18.09 -0.04 14.11
CA GLU A 154 -18.24 0.00 15.57
C GLU A 154 -17.23 -0.93 16.28
N SER A 155 -16.12 -1.24 15.61
CA SER A 155 -15.07 -2.11 16.14
C SER A 155 -14.68 -1.72 17.57
N LYS A 156 -14.81 -2.68 18.48
CA LYS A 156 -14.38 -2.55 19.88
C LYS A 156 -12.86 -2.67 20.03
N LEU A 157 -12.17 -3.17 19.00
CA LEU A 157 -10.71 -3.23 18.92
C LEU A 157 -10.11 -1.87 18.54
N ALA A 158 -10.86 -1.04 17.81
CA ALA A 158 -10.45 0.28 17.37
C ALA A 158 -10.69 1.34 18.47
N ASN A 159 -9.85 1.34 19.51
CA ASN A 159 -9.91 2.38 20.54
C ASN A 159 -9.27 3.69 20.03
N THR A 160 -10.01 4.79 20.07
CA THR A 160 -9.57 6.08 19.51
C THR A 160 -9.39 7.13 20.60
N THR A 161 -8.24 7.80 20.61
CA THR A 161 -8.02 9.02 21.40
C THR A 161 -7.61 10.14 20.45
N GLN A 162 -8.36 11.23 20.41
CA GLN A 162 -7.99 12.40 19.62
C GLN A 162 -7.06 13.30 20.42
N LEU A 163 -5.85 13.52 19.91
CA LEU A 163 -4.95 14.51 20.48
C LEU A 163 -5.35 15.90 19.94
N LEU A 164 -6.11 16.65 20.74
CA LEU A 164 -6.45 18.02 20.43
C LEU A 164 -5.27 18.93 20.83
N LEU A 165 -4.50 19.39 19.84
CA LEU A 165 -3.50 20.44 20.07
C LEU A 165 -4.21 21.79 19.98
N VAL A 166 -4.43 22.41 21.15
CA VAL A 166 -4.84 23.81 21.22
C VAL A 166 -3.63 24.65 20.83
N ILE A 167 -3.68 25.25 19.65
CA ILE A 167 -2.68 26.25 19.24
C ILE A 167 -3.13 27.56 19.87
N ASP A 168 -2.55 27.91 21.02
CA ASP A 168 -2.72 29.23 21.60
C ASP A 168 -2.07 30.24 20.65
N VAL A 169 -2.90 30.96 19.89
CA VAL A 169 -2.46 32.11 19.10
C VAL A 169 -2.28 33.27 20.09
N PRO A 170 -1.06 33.79 20.29
CA PRO A 170 -0.85 34.92 21.19
C PRO A 170 -1.66 36.12 20.69
N GLY A 171 -2.66 36.56 21.47
CA GLY A 171 -3.51 37.72 21.15
C GLY A 171 -4.91 37.42 20.62
N GLY A 172 -5.36 36.15 20.60
CA GLY A 172 -6.78 35.83 20.33
C GLY A 172 -7.70 36.24 21.49
N PRO A 173 -8.96 36.66 21.25
CA PRO A 173 -9.88 37.01 22.31
C PRO A 173 -10.18 35.76 23.15
N SER A 174 -10.02 35.90 24.47
CA SER A 174 -10.44 34.92 25.46
C SER A 174 -11.96 34.75 25.38
N THR A 175 -12.42 33.56 24.97
CA THR A 175 -13.77 33.07 25.21
C THR A 175 -13.86 32.41 26.57
#